data_AF-A0A1S8WT65-F1
#
_entry.id   AF-A0A1S8WT65-F1
#
_cell.length_a   1.000
_cell.length_b   1.000
_cell.length_c   1.000
_cell.angle_alpha   90.00
_cell.angle_beta   90.00
_cell.angle_gamma   90.00
#
_symmetry.space_group_name_H-M   'P 1'
#
loop_
_entity.id
_entity.type
_entity.pdbx_description
1 polymer ?
#
loop_
_entity_poly.entity_id
_entity_poly.type
_entity_poly.pdbx_seq_one_letter_code
_entity_poly.pdbx_strand_id
1 'polypeptide(L)' 'MVDIDSLRKHHENPTEWRIRREFLLQNKEKLDPERLECLSHCFINAELYGNGYPEKIMQQIKQYGAGILDTMFPTRSAKS' A
#
# COMPACT_ATOMS: atom_id res chain seq x y z
N MET A 1 -11.20 16.32 0.27
CA MET A 1 -9.90 15.74 0.68
C MET A 1 -10.22 14.46 1.45
N VAL A 2 -9.61 13.32 1.11
CA VAL A 2 -9.89 12.04 1.80
C VAL A 2 -9.24 12.05 3.18
N ASP A 3 -10.02 11.81 4.23
CA ASP A 3 -9.48 11.61 5.57
C ASP A 3 -8.89 10.19 5.66
N ILE A 4 -7.57 10.11 5.65
CA ILE A 4 -6.86 8.82 5.64
C ILE A 4 -7.11 8.03 6.92
N ASP A 5 -7.14 8.67 8.08
CA ASP A 5 -7.24 7.95 9.34
C ASP A 5 -8.64 7.32 9.51
N SER A 6 -9.66 7.88 8.84
CA SER A 6 -11.00 7.29 8.74
C SER A 6 -11.06 5.96 7.94
N LEU A 7 -10.06 5.69 7.09
CA LEU A 7 -10.02 4.48 6.26
C LEU A 7 -9.48 3.25 6.99
N ARG A 8 -8.91 3.41 8.20
CA ARG A 8 -8.39 2.29 9.00
C ARG A 8 -9.50 1.31 9.37
N LYS A 9 -9.24 0.02 9.20
CA LYS A 9 -10.15 -1.07 9.62
C LYS A 9 -9.74 -1.58 11.01
N HIS A 10 -10.73 -1.99 11.78
CA HIS A 10 -10.54 -2.47 13.16
C HIS A 10 -9.67 -3.74 13.25
N HIS A 11 -9.67 -4.57 12.21
CA HIS A 11 -8.92 -5.82 12.17
C HIS A 11 -7.47 -5.65 11.69
N GLU A 12 -7.08 -4.46 11.22
CA GLU A 12 -5.70 -4.20 10.82
C GLU A 12 -4.79 -4.11 12.04
N ASN A 13 -3.72 -4.90 12.03
CA ASN A 13 -2.68 -4.77 13.01
C ASN A 13 -1.88 -3.45 12.79
N PRO A 14 -1.13 -2.97 13.80
CA PRO A 14 -0.43 -1.69 13.69
C PRO A 14 0.57 -1.60 12.53
N THR A 15 1.23 -2.71 12.18
CA THR A 15 2.22 -2.75 11.09
C THR A 15 1.56 -2.65 9.73
N GLU A 16 0.48 -3.42 9.50
CA GLU A 16 -0.33 -3.34 8.29
C GLU A 16 -0.86 -1.93 8.07
N TRP A 17 -1.47 -1.36 9.13
CA TRP A 17 -2.03 -0.03 9.04
C TRP A 17 -0.95 1.01 8.72
N ARG A 18 0.21 0.94 9.39
CA ARG A 18 1.31 1.88 9.14
C ARG A 18 1.78 1.85 7.68
N ILE A 19 1.96 0.66 7.10
CA ILE A 19 2.37 0.52 5.71
C ILE A 19 1.27 0.98 4.75
N ARG A 20 0.01 0.61 5.03
CA ARG A 20 -1.13 0.98 4.17
C ARG A 20 -1.37 2.48 4.19
N ARG A 21 -1.22 3.11 5.36
CA ARG A 21 -1.35 4.55 5.54
C ARG A 21 -0.36 5.34 4.69
N GLU A 22 0.88 4.88 4.56
CA GLU A 22 1.84 5.52 3.64
C GLU A 22 1.41 5.41 2.19
N PHE A 23 0.91 4.23 1.78
CA PHE A 23 0.37 4.06 0.43
C PHE A 23 -0.78 5.04 0.16
N LEU A 24 -1.69 5.20 1.13
CA LEU A 24 -2.80 6.14 1.04
C LEU A 24 -2.29 7.59 0.94
N LEU A 25 -1.37 8.00 1.81
CA LEU A 25 -0.82 9.36 1.84
C LEU A 25 -0.06 9.72 0.55
N GLN A 26 0.76 8.80 0.04
CA GLN A 26 1.57 8.98 -1.17
C GLN A 26 0.74 9.16 -2.45
N ASN A 27 -0.50 8.65 -2.45
CA ASN A 27 -1.32 8.51 -3.66
C ASN A 27 -2.69 9.18 -3.59
N LYS A 28 -3.08 9.80 -2.46
CA LYS A 28 -4.39 10.44 -2.26
C LYS A 28 -4.76 11.54 -3.27
N GLU A 29 -3.77 12.14 -3.93
CA GLU A 29 -3.97 13.18 -4.95
C GLU A 29 -3.87 12.64 -6.39
N LYS A 30 -3.47 11.37 -6.55
CA LYS A 30 -3.21 10.72 -7.86
C LYS A 30 -4.29 9.72 -8.26
N LEU A 31 -5.09 9.26 -7.30
CA LEU A 31 -6.07 8.20 -7.46
C LEU A 31 -7.41 8.63 -6.91
N ASP A 32 -8.49 8.20 -7.58
CA ASP A 32 -9.84 8.34 -7.06
C ASP A 32 -9.98 7.59 -5.73
N PRO A 33 -10.83 8.06 -4.79
CA PRO A 33 -10.92 7.50 -3.43
C PRO A 33 -11.18 5.98 -3.39
N GLU A 34 -12.10 5.50 -4.21
CA GLU A 34 -12.42 4.06 -4.31
C GLU A 34 -11.22 3.26 -4.83
N ARG A 35 -10.52 3.80 -5.84
CA ARG A 35 -9.35 3.13 -6.41
C ARG A 35 -8.17 3.15 -5.45
N LEU A 36 -7.99 4.24 -4.72
CA LEU A 36 -6.98 4.42 -3.70
C LEU A 36 -7.15 3.39 -2.57
N GLU A 37 -8.36 3.27 -2.02
CA GLU A 37 -8.66 2.31 -0.96
C GLU A 37 -8.44 0.87 -1.45
N CYS A 38 -8.99 0.52 -2.62
CA CYS A 38 -8.84 -0.79 -3.23
C CYS A 38 -7.36 -1.18 -3.43
N LEU A 39 -6.57 -0.32 -4.08
CA LEU A 39 -5.15 -0.59 -4.33
C LEU A 39 -4.34 -0.64 -3.04
N SER A 40 -4.69 0.13 -2.01
CA SER A 40 -4.01 0.08 -0.71
C SER A 40 -4.12 -1.30 -0.05
N HIS A 41 -5.30 -1.94 -0.15
CA HIS A 41 -5.50 -3.30 0.34
C HIS A 41 -4.76 -4.31 -0.51
N CYS A 42 -4.81 -4.19 -1.84
CA CYS A 42 -4.07 -5.08 -2.73
C CYS A 42 -2.55 -4.98 -2.50
N PHE A 43 -2.01 -3.79 -2.22
CA PHE A 43 -0.60 -3.60 -1.90
C PHE A 43 -0.19 -4.35 -0.64
N ILE A 44 -0.93 -4.21 0.46
CA ILE A 44 -0.68 -4.96 1.69
C ILE A 44 -0.75 -6.47 1.46
N ASN A 45 -1.79 -6.92 0.75
CA ASN A 45 -1.98 -8.33 0.44
C ASN A 45 -0.85 -8.89 -0.44
N ALA A 46 -0.36 -8.13 -1.41
CA ALA A 46 0.75 -8.55 -2.25
C ALA A 46 2.08 -8.58 -1.48
N GLU A 47 2.38 -7.54 -0.70
CA GLU A 47 3.70 -7.35 -0.09
C GLU A 47 3.91 -8.06 1.25
N LEU A 48 2.85 -8.24 2.04
CA LEU A 48 2.93 -8.92 3.34
C LEU A 48 2.47 -10.37 3.26
N TYR A 49 1.50 -10.67 2.39
CA TYR A 49 0.86 -11.98 2.30
C TYR A 49 1.21 -12.75 1.02
N GLY A 50 1.87 -12.11 0.04
CA GLY A 50 2.29 -12.76 -1.20
C GLY A 50 1.16 -13.01 -2.19
N ASN A 51 0.03 -12.32 -2.07
CA ASN A 51 -1.12 -12.53 -2.95
C ASN A 51 -0.83 -12.05 -4.37
N GLY A 52 -1.20 -12.89 -5.35
CA GLY A 52 -1.18 -12.55 -6.76
C GLY A 52 -2.47 -11.88 -7.22
N TYR A 53 -2.35 -10.88 -8.08
CA TYR A 53 -3.45 -10.21 -8.76
C TYR A 53 -3.21 -10.22 -10.28
N PRO A 54 -4.22 -9.89 -11.11
CA PRO A 54 -4.00 -9.73 -12.55
C PRO A 54 -2.86 -8.76 -12.85
N GLU A 55 -2.12 -9.00 -13.93
CA GLU A 55 -0.87 -8.30 -14.25
C GLU A 55 -1.00 -6.77 -14.18
N LYS A 56 -2.07 -6.22 -14.76
CA LYS A 56 -2.37 -4.78 -14.74
C LYS A 56 -2.44 -4.23 -13.30
N ILE A 57 -3.00 -5.00 -12.38
CA ILE A 57 -3.09 -4.62 -10.96
C ILE A 57 -1.72 -4.68 -10.32
N MET A 58 -0.94 -5.74 -10.58
CA MET A 58 0.43 -5.87 -10.08
C MET A 58 1.32 -4.70 -10.53
N GLN A 59 1.20 -4.27 -11.78
CA GLN A 59 1.92 -3.09 -12.29
C GLN A 59 1.53 -1.82 -11.53
N GLN A 60 0.25 -1.60 -11.26
CA GLN A 60 -0.21 -0.44 -10.50
C GLN A 60 0.26 -0.48 -9.04
N ILE A 61 0.18 -1.65 -8.39
CA ILE A 61 0.70 -1.84 -7.03
C ILE A 61 2.18 -1.46 -6.97
N LYS A 62 2.99 -1.98 -7.91
CA LYS A 62 4.42 -1.67 -8.00
C LYS A 62 4.68 -0.18 -8.23
N GLN A 63 3.93 0.45 -9.14
CA GLN A 63 4.10 1.87 -9.47
C GLN A 63 3.76 2.78 -8.29
N TYR A 64 2.61 2.58 -7.65
CA TYR A 64 2.12 3.46 -6.60
C TYR A 64 2.71 3.14 -5.22
N GLY A 65 3.18 1.92 -5.01
CA GLY A 65 3.82 1.45 -3.78
C GLY A 65 5.35 1.59 -3.75
N ALA A 66 5.96 2.08 -4.84
CA ALA A 66 7.41 2.21 -4.96
C ALA A 66 8.00 3.00 -3.79
N GLY A 67 9.08 2.47 -3.18
CA GLY A 67 9.84 3.11 -2.10
C GLY A 67 9.23 3.05 -0.70
N ILE A 68 7.96 2.63 -0.55
CA ILE A 68 7.29 2.57 0.76
C ILE A 68 7.98 1.57 1.69
N LEU A 69 8.24 0.36 1.19
CA LEU A 69 8.84 -0.71 2.00
C LEU A 69 10.33 -0.51 2.24
N ASP A 70 11.05 0.10 1.30
CA ASP A 70 12.46 0.46 1.50
C ASP A 70 12.60 1.52 2.60
N THR A 71 11.67 2.50 2.64
CA THR A 71 11.62 3.53 3.68
C THR A 71 11.25 2.93 5.04
N MET A 72 10.31 1.99 5.06
CA MET A 72 9.81 1.37 6.30
C MET A 72 10.72 0.28 6.85
N PHE A 73 11.39 -0.45 5.96
CA PHE A 73 12.27 -1.58 6.27
C PHE A 73 13.58 -1.47 5.49
N PRO A 74 14.50 -0.58 5.90
CA PRO A 74 15.75 -0.31 5.19
C PRO A 74 16.64 -1.56 5.01
N THR A 75 16.42 -2.59 5.82
CA THR A 75 17.14 -3.86 5.76
C THR A 75 16.74 -4.76 4.59
N ARG A 76 15.60 -4.49 3.89
CA ARG A 76 15.18 -5.25 2.69
C ARG A 76 16.02 -4.92 1.45
N SER A 77 16.62 -3.73 1.36
CA SER A 77 17.32 -3.28 0.14
C SER A 77 18.73 -3.87 -0.03
N ALA A 78 19.18 -4.78 0.85
CA ALA A 78 20.51 -5.39 0.81
C ALA A 78 20.63 -6.63 -0.12
N LYS A 79 19.62 -6.94 -0.92
CA LYS A 79 19.70 -8.01 -1.93
C LYS A 79 19.61 -7.40 -3.33
N SER A 80 20.75 -6.96 -3.83
CA SER A 80 21.01 -6.77 -5.26
C SER A 80 21.99 -7.81 -5.77
#